data_AF-F4KYA6-F1
#
_entry.id   AF-F4KYA6-F1
#
_cell.length_a   1.000
_cell.length_b   1.000
_cell.length_c   1.000
_cell.angle_alpha   90.00
_cell.angle_beta   90.00
_cell.angle_gamma   90.00
#
_symmetry.space_group_name_H-M   'P 1'
#
loop_
_entity.id
_entity.type
_entity.pdbx_description
1 polymer ?
#
loop_
_entity_poly.entity_id
_entity_poly.type
_entity_poly.pdbx_seq_one_letter_code
_entity_poly.pdbx_strand_id
1 'polypeptide(L)'
;MIKVAFSTFVGLYLALIVFNNLIDYGSNFQFVLQVTSMEDTFAFQANQWRSINNSILHHIFYISIIALELTICSLCLFGAYKMATHIKASDEQFKQAKTTATTGYALGIGLWFFVFAAIAGEWFLMWQSDEWNAQGTAFSLTCIFLLFLIFHTQENE
;
A
#
# COMPACT_ATOMS: atom_id res chain seq x y z
N MET A 1 -21.02 -0.34 -12.87
CA MET A 1 -20.25 0.84 -13.32
C MET A 1 -19.43 1.50 -12.20
N ILE A 2 -20.00 1.81 -11.03
CA ILE A 2 -19.27 2.48 -9.92
C ILE A 2 -18.05 1.66 -9.46
N LYS A 3 -18.20 0.33 -9.29
CA LYS A 3 -17.08 -0.58 -8.95
C LYS A 3 -15.91 -0.51 -9.94
N VAL A 4 -16.20 -0.31 -11.23
CA VAL A 4 -15.17 -0.11 -12.27
C VAL A 4 -14.44 1.21 -12.04
N ALA A 5 -15.20 2.30 -11.90
CA ALA A 5 -14.64 3.64 -11.73
C ALA A 5 -13.73 3.72 -10.49
N PHE A 6 -14.15 3.17 -9.35
CA PHE A 6 -13.35 3.16 -8.13
C PHE A 6 -12.07 2.34 -8.27
N SER A 7 -12.13 1.16 -8.90
CA SER A 7 -10.92 0.39 -9.18
C SER A 7 -9.95 1.13 -10.11
N THR A 8 -10.48 1.84 -11.10
CA THR A 8 -9.66 2.71 -11.97
C THR A 8 -9.01 3.84 -11.17
N PHE A 9 -9.76 4.54 -10.32
CA PHE A 9 -9.23 5.65 -9.52
C PHE A 9 -8.14 5.19 -8.55
N VAL A 10 -8.36 4.08 -7.84
CA VAL A 10 -7.33 3.50 -6.96
C VAL A 10 -6.10 3.06 -7.74
N GLY A 11 -6.29 2.44 -8.90
CA GLY A 11 -5.19 2.04 -9.77
C GLY A 11 -4.37 3.24 -10.27
N LEU A 12 -5.02 4.32 -10.71
CA LEU A 12 -4.34 5.54 -11.15
C LEU A 12 -3.63 6.25 -10.00
N TYR A 13 -4.25 6.29 -8.82
CA TYR A 13 -3.62 6.82 -7.60
C TYR A 13 -2.32 6.08 -7.28
N LEU A 14 -2.34 4.74 -7.29
CA LEU A 14 -1.13 3.95 -7.06
C LEU A 14 -0.11 4.08 -8.21
N ALA A 15 -0.56 4.24 -9.45
CA ALA A 15 0.35 4.52 -10.56
C ALA A 15 1.14 5.81 -10.34
N LEU A 16 0.49 6.86 -9.80
CA LEU A 16 1.17 8.09 -9.41
C LEU A 16 2.14 7.87 -8.25
N ILE A 17 1.78 7.07 -7.24
CA ILE A 17 2.70 6.72 -6.14
C ILE A 17 3.95 6.03 -6.69
N VAL A 18 3.76 4.95 -7.47
CA VAL A 18 4.86 4.19 -8.08
C VAL A 18 5.73 5.10 -8.95
N PHE A 19 5.12 5.96 -9.77
CA PHE A 19 5.85 6.91 -10.59
C PHE A 19 6.73 7.84 -9.76
N ASN A 20 6.18 8.44 -8.69
CA ASN A 20 6.95 9.31 -7.80
C ASN A 20 8.07 8.55 -7.09
N ASN A 21 7.80 7.33 -6.60
CA ASN A 21 8.80 6.50 -5.91
C ASN A 21 9.95 6.06 -6.82
N LEU A 22 9.72 5.96 -8.14
CA LEU A 22 10.76 5.65 -9.13
C LEU A 22 11.54 6.88 -9.59
N ILE A 23 10.86 8.01 -9.82
CA ILE A 23 11.48 9.23 -10.36
C ILE A 23 12.20 10.01 -9.26
N ASP A 24 11.58 10.18 -8.11
CA ASP A 24 12.19 10.76 -6.91
C ASP A 24 12.52 9.65 -5.90
N TYR A 25 13.41 8.74 -6.33
CA TYR A 25 13.82 7.61 -5.51
C TYR A 25 14.47 8.07 -4.20
N GLY A 26 15.28 9.13 -4.24
CA GLY A 26 16.08 9.60 -3.11
C GLY A 26 15.24 10.03 -1.91
N SER A 27 14.22 10.87 -2.13
CA SER A 27 13.41 11.42 -1.04
C SER A 27 12.67 10.35 -0.25
N ASN A 28 12.00 9.43 -0.94
CA ASN A 28 11.24 8.35 -0.31
C ASN A 28 12.15 7.22 0.21
N PHE A 29 13.32 7.00 -0.40
CA PHE A 29 14.33 6.10 0.16
C PHE A 29 14.85 6.60 1.50
N GLN A 30 15.06 7.91 1.66
CA GLN A 30 15.46 8.49 2.95
C GLN A 30 14.44 8.19 4.03
N PHE A 31 13.15 8.23 3.72
CA PHE A 31 12.10 7.83 4.67
C PHE A 31 12.29 6.39 5.18
N VAL A 32 12.47 5.43 4.26
CA VAL A 32 12.70 4.02 4.65
C VAL A 32 13.98 3.87 5.46
N LEU A 33 15.05 4.56 5.08
CA LEU A 33 16.33 4.54 5.78
C LEU A 33 16.16 5.04 7.23
N GLN A 34 15.57 6.22 7.42
CA GLN A 34 15.44 6.85 8.74
C GLN A 34 14.52 6.05 9.66
N VAL A 35 13.42 5.53 9.13
CA VAL A 35 12.52 4.67 9.90
C VAL A 35 13.24 3.39 10.34
N THR A 36 13.94 2.70 9.43
CA THR A 36 14.54 1.41 9.74
C THR A 36 15.86 1.51 10.51
N SER A 37 16.56 2.65 10.45
CA SER A 37 17.73 2.94 11.30
C SER A 37 17.34 3.30 12.73
N MET A 38 16.13 3.82 12.94
CA MET A 38 15.56 4.20 14.23
C MET A 38 16.33 5.30 14.98
N GLU A 39 17.28 5.99 14.33
CA GLU A 39 18.18 6.95 14.99
C GLU A 39 17.43 8.16 15.59
N ASP A 40 16.30 8.54 14.99
CA ASP A 40 15.43 9.64 15.45
C ASP A 40 14.34 9.19 16.44
N THR A 41 14.51 8.04 17.12
CA THR A 41 13.57 7.55 18.13
C THR A 41 14.06 7.85 19.54
N PHE A 42 13.20 8.38 20.41
CA PHE A 42 13.62 8.69 21.80
C PHE A 42 14.03 7.44 22.60
N ALA A 43 13.57 6.25 22.20
CA ALA A 43 13.92 4.99 22.84
C ALA A 43 15.07 4.23 22.17
N PHE A 44 15.84 4.88 21.27
CA PHE A 44 16.88 4.25 20.45
C PHE A 44 17.87 3.40 21.27
N GLN A 45 18.45 3.94 22.35
CA GLN A 45 19.48 3.22 23.12
C GLN A 45 18.99 1.87 23.67
N ALA A 46 17.72 1.79 24.07
CA ALA A 46 17.11 0.56 24.58
C ALA A 46 16.67 -0.41 23.46
N ASN A 47 16.52 0.09 22.23
CA ASN A 47 15.88 -0.61 21.12
C ASN A 47 16.77 -0.78 19.87
N GLN A 48 18.03 -0.37 19.92
CA GLN A 48 18.98 -0.47 18.80
C GLN A 48 19.18 -1.89 18.27
N TRP A 49 18.88 -2.93 19.05
CA TRP A 49 19.05 -4.33 18.65
C TRP A 49 18.18 -4.75 17.46
N ARG A 50 17.11 -3.99 17.16
CA ARG A 50 16.22 -4.21 16.02
C ARG A 50 16.42 -3.20 14.88
N SER A 51 17.35 -2.26 15.01
CA SER A 51 17.64 -1.31 13.93
C SER A 51 18.41 -1.98 12.79
N ILE A 52 18.30 -1.39 11.60
CA ILE A 52 19.01 -1.84 10.41
C ILE A 52 20.05 -0.79 10.04
N ASN A 53 21.32 -1.19 10.04
CA ASN A 53 22.47 -0.35 9.67
C ASN A 53 23.15 -0.89 8.41
N ASN A 54 22.36 -1.22 7.38
CA ASN A 54 22.86 -1.81 6.13
C ASN A 54 22.13 -1.20 4.93
N SER A 55 22.87 -0.42 4.14
CA SER A 55 22.36 0.25 2.95
C SER A 55 21.70 -0.69 1.93
N ILE A 56 22.26 -1.89 1.72
CA ILE A 56 21.69 -2.87 0.78
C ILE A 56 20.31 -3.32 1.28
N LEU A 57 20.15 -3.56 2.58
CA LEU A 57 18.86 -3.94 3.15
C LEU A 57 17.83 -2.81 3.01
N HIS A 58 18.20 -1.55 3.24
CA HIS A 58 17.30 -0.42 3.01
C HIS A 58 16.80 -0.38 1.55
N HIS A 59 17.69 -0.60 0.58
CA HIS A 59 17.30 -0.66 -0.83
C HIS A 59 16.37 -1.83 -1.13
N ILE A 60 16.63 -3.01 -0.56
CA ILE A 60 15.75 -4.18 -0.70
C ILE A 60 14.37 -3.88 -0.14
N PHE A 61 14.28 -3.28 1.05
CA PHE A 61 13.00 -2.89 1.65
C PHE A 61 12.24 -1.92 0.76
N TYR A 62 12.90 -0.84 0.33
CA TYR A 62 12.24 0.18 -0.45
C TYR A 62 11.80 -0.32 -1.84
N ILE A 63 12.64 -1.10 -2.53
CA ILE A 63 12.26 -1.74 -3.80
C ILE A 63 11.10 -2.71 -3.61
N SER A 64 11.05 -3.44 -2.48
CA SER A 64 9.94 -4.35 -2.18
C SER A 64 8.62 -3.60 -1.97
N ILE A 65 8.66 -2.41 -1.36
CA ILE A 65 7.49 -1.52 -1.23
C ILE A 65 7.00 -1.10 -2.61
N ILE A 66 7.89 -0.59 -3.47
CA ILE A 66 7.54 -0.17 -4.85
C ILE A 66 6.96 -1.34 -5.66
N ALA A 67 7.56 -2.53 -5.55
CA ALA A 67 7.07 -3.72 -6.24
C ALA A 67 5.67 -4.11 -5.77
N LEU A 68 5.38 -4.00 -4.47
CA LEU A 68 4.06 -4.26 -3.92
C LEU A 68 3.04 -3.21 -4.39
N GLU A 69 3.38 -1.92 -4.36
CA GLU A 69 2.56 -0.83 -4.89
C GLU A 69 2.22 -1.05 -6.38
N LEU A 70 3.21 -1.42 -7.20
CA LEU A 70 3.02 -1.74 -8.61
C LEU A 70 2.12 -2.95 -8.81
N THR A 71 2.27 -3.97 -7.97
CA THR A 71 1.41 -5.17 -7.99
C THR A 71 -0.04 -4.80 -7.69
N ILE A 72 -0.28 -4.00 -6.64
CA ILE A 72 -1.62 -3.55 -6.28
C ILE A 72 -2.22 -2.69 -7.40
N CYS A 73 -1.45 -1.74 -7.92
CA CYS A 73 -1.82 -0.89 -9.06
C CYS A 73 -2.29 -1.73 -10.24
N SER A 74 -1.48 -2.72 -10.63
CA SER A 74 -1.76 -3.61 -11.75
C SER A 74 -3.04 -4.42 -11.53
N LEU A 75 -3.25 -4.95 -10.32
CA LEU A 75 -4.46 -5.69 -9.96
C LEU A 75 -5.72 -4.81 -10.02
N CYS A 76 -5.64 -3.58 -9.51
CA CYS A 76 -6.76 -2.64 -9.54
C CYS A 76 -7.12 -2.23 -10.98
N LEU A 77 -6.13 -1.86 -11.80
CA LEU A 77 -6.36 -1.46 -13.20
C LEU A 77 -6.83 -2.64 -14.06
N PHE A 78 -6.20 -3.81 -13.93
CA PHE A 78 -6.60 -4.99 -14.68
C PHE A 78 -7.97 -5.52 -14.24
N GLY A 79 -8.27 -5.47 -12.93
CA GLY A 79 -9.59 -5.77 -12.41
C GLY A 79 -10.65 -4.80 -12.91
N ALA A 80 -10.35 -3.50 -13.00
CA ALA A 80 -11.22 -2.51 -13.61
C ALA A 80 -11.50 -2.83 -15.09
N TYR A 81 -10.47 -3.15 -15.86
CA TYR A 81 -10.59 -3.57 -17.26
C TYR A 81 -11.49 -4.82 -17.41
N LYS A 82 -11.25 -5.86 -16.60
CA LYS A 82 -12.07 -7.08 -16.61
C LYS A 82 -13.53 -6.79 -16.28
N MET A 83 -13.80 -5.98 -15.26
CA MET A 83 -15.17 -5.60 -14.91
C MET A 83 -15.83 -4.77 -16.03
N ALA A 84 -15.08 -3.87 -16.68
CA ALA A 84 -15.58 -3.03 -17.77
C ALA A 84 -16.05 -3.87 -18.98
N THR A 85 -15.29 -4.90 -19.35
CA THR A 85 -15.66 -5.81 -20.45
C THR A 85 -16.84 -6.73 -20.11
N HIS A 86 -17.20 -6.85 -18.83
CA HIS A 86 -18.28 -7.71 -18.34
C HIS A 86 -19.46 -6.93 -17.74
N ILE A 87 -19.60 -5.63 -18.02
CA ILE A 87 -20.69 -4.80 -17.46
C ILE A 87 -22.10 -5.33 -17.80
N LYS A 88 -22.26 -5.99 -18.96
CA LYS A 88 -23.53 -6.56 -19.42
C LYS A 88 -23.59 -8.10 -19.27
N ALA A 89 -22.60 -8.68 -18.59
CA ALA A 89 -22.51 -10.12 -18.37
C ALA A 89 -23.46 -10.58 -17.25
N SER A 90 -23.59 -11.89 -17.04
CA SER A 90 -24.35 -12.40 -15.89
C SER A 90 -23.68 -12.01 -14.56
N ASP A 91 -24.45 -12.03 -13.47
CA ASP A 91 -23.93 -11.71 -12.13
C ASP A 91 -22.76 -12.60 -11.71
N GLU A 92 -22.80 -13.88 -12.09
CA GLU A 92 -21.71 -14.82 -11.83
C GLU A 92 -20.41 -14.43 -12.57
N GLN A 93 -20.53 -14.07 -13.85
CA GLN A 93 -19.38 -13.62 -14.65
C GLN A 93 -18.81 -12.30 -14.12
N PHE A 94 -19.67 -11.36 -13.72
CA PHE A 94 -19.23 -10.12 -13.12
C PHE A 94 -18.57 -10.34 -11.74
N LYS A 95 -19.10 -11.27 -10.94
CA LYS A 95 -18.52 -11.66 -9.64
C LYS A 95 -17.10 -12.22 -9.82
N GLN A 96 -16.85 -13.02 -10.86
CA GLN A 96 -15.50 -13.47 -11.18
C GLN A 96 -14.59 -12.33 -11.69
N ALA A 97 -15.15 -11.38 -12.44
CA ALA A 97 -14.40 -10.23 -12.94
C ALA A 97 -13.90 -9.30 -11.81
N LYS A 98 -14.71 -9.09 -10.75
CA LYS A 98 -14.34 -8.22 -9.63
C LYS A 98 -13.27 -8.78 -8.69
N THR A 99 -13.06 -10.10 -8.66
CA THR A 99 -12.09 -10.76 -7.76
C THR A 99 -10.69 -10.19 -7.91
N THR A 100 -10.27 -9.88 -9.14
CA THR A 100 -8.93 -9.33 -9.42
C THR A 100 -8.70 -7.99 -8.70
N ALA A 101 -9.64 -7.04 -8.79
CA ALA A 101 -9.53 -5.77 -8.07
C ALA A 101 -9.67 -5.95 -6.54
N THR A 102 -10.50 -6.91 -6.11
CA THR A 102 -10.70 -7.26 -4.70
C THR A 102 -9.39 -7.73 -4.05
N THR A 103 -8.61 -8.57 -4.75
CA THR A 103 -7.27 -8.97 -4.31
C THR A 103 -6.33 -7.77 -4.21
N GLY A 104 -6.39 -6.84 -5.15
CA GLY A 104 -5.65 -5.58 -5.07
C GLY A 104 -5.95 -4.81 -3.79
N TYR A 105 -7.23 -4.64 -3.44
CA TYR A 105 -7.57 -3.93 -2.22
C TYR A 105 -7.08 -4.62 -0.94
N ALA A 106 -7.19 -5.95 -0.89
CA ALA A 106 -6.67 -6.73 0.25
C ALA A 106 -5.15 -6.59 0.40
N LEU A 107 -4.40 -6.60 -0.71
CA LEU A 107 -2.96 -6.33 -0.69
C LEU A 107 -2.64 -4.90 -0.28
N GLY A 108 -3.46 -3.92 -0.66
CA GLY A 108 -3.31 -2.54 -0.20
C GLY A 108 -3.51 -2.39 1.32
N ILE A 109 -4.45 -3.12 1.92
CA ILE A 109 -4.55 -3.22 3.38
C ILE A 109 -3.26 -3.82 3.95
N GLY A 110 -2.73 -4.89 3.36
CA GLY A 110 -1.45 -5.47 3.76
C GLY A 110 -0.28 -4.47 3.70
N LEU A 111 -0.18 -3.70 2.63
CA LEU A 111 0.84 -2.65 2.50
C LEU A 111 0.71 -1.62 3.63
N TRP A 112 -0.45 -0.99 3.78
CA TRP A 112 -0.57 0.13 4.71
C TRP A 112 -0.68 -0.30 6.17
N PHE A 113 -1.42 -1.37 6.47
CA PHE A 113 -1.57 -1.85 7.84
C PHE A 113 -0.36 -2.67 8.29
N PHE A 114 0.02 -3.69 7.53
CA PHE A 114 1.08 -4.59 7.99
C PHE A 114 2.46 -3.97 7.78
N VAL A 115 2.79 -3.49 6.58
CA VAL A 115 4.13 -2.93 6.32
C VAL A 115 4.33 -1.60 7.04
N PHE A 116 3.41 -0.64 6.88
CA PHE A 116 3.59 0.68 7.48
C PHE A 116 3.13 0.78 8.94
N ALA A 117 1.90 0.39 9.27
CA ALA A 117 1.42 0.57 10.65
C ALA A 117 2.06 -0.42 11.64
N ALA A 118 2.19 -1.70 11.28
CA ALA A 118 2.75 -2.71 12.20
C ALA A 118 4.28 -2.79 12.15
N ILE A 119 4.88 -2.97 10.97
CA ILE A 119 6.34 -3.12 10.87
C ILE A 119 7.05 -1.77 11.05
N ALA A 120 6.77 -0.76 10.22
CA ALA A 120 7.40 0.55 10.42
C ALA A 120 6.97 1.21 11.74
N GLY A 121 5.66 1.24 12.03
CA GLY A 121 5.10 1.81 13.26
C GLY A 121 5.62 1.14 14.52
N GLU A 122 5.34 -0.14 14.73
CA GLU A 122 5.59 -0.80 16.03
C GLU A 122 6.94 -1.52 16.10
N TRP A 123 7.35 -2.20 15.02
CA TRP A 123 8.66 -2.84 15.01
C TRP A 123 9.79 -1.81 14.93
N PHE A 124 9.68 -0.75 14.14
CA PHE A 124 10.73 0.27 14.04
C PHE A 124 10.44 1.55 14.85
N LEU A 125 9.35 1.60 15.63
CA LEU A 125 9.00 2.76 16.45
C LEU A 125 8.87 4.07 15.64
N MET A 126 8.44 3.99 14.38
CA MET A 126 8.24 5.15 13.50
C MET A 126 7.36 6.23 14.16
N TRP A 127 6.43 5.85 15.04
CA TRP A 127 5.57 6.79 15.75
C TRP A 127 6.31 7.70 16.75
N GLN A 128 7.56 7.38 17.12
CA GLN A 128 8.37 8.18 18.05
C GLN A 128 9.12 9.33 17.38
N SER A 129 9.30 9.28 16.06
CA SER A 129 9.95 10.35 15.31
C SER A 129 8.95 11.47 15.01
N ASP A 130 9.37 12.72 15.13
CA ASP A 130 8.52 13.86 14.75
C ASP A 130 8.55 14.10 13.23
N GLU A 131 9.68 13.82 12.57
CA GLU A 131 9.90 14.06 11.14
C GLU A 131 9.49 12.86 10.28
N TRP A 132 9.81 11.64 10.72
CA TRP A 132 9.71 10.42 9.94
C TRP A 132 8.50 9.57 10.32
N ASN A 133 7.38 10.20 10.68
CA ASN A 133 6.19 9.51 11.16
C ASN A 133 5.02 9.54 10.17
N ALA A 134 4.70 8.37 9.61
CA ALA A 134 3.58 8.19 8.69
C ALA A 134 2.40 7.38 9.27
N GLN A 135 2.30 7.17 10.59
CA GLN A 135 1.24 6.33 11.18
C GLN A 135 -0.18 6.82 10.84
N GLY A 136 -0.42 8.13 10.92
CA GLY A 136 -1.73 8.70 10.56
C GLY A 136 -2.11 8.45 9.11
N THR A 137 -1.14 8.58 8.20
CA THR A 137 -1.31 8.29 6.77
C THR A 137 -1.56 6.80 6.54
N ALA A 138 -0.77 5.93 7.16
CA ALA A 138 -0.91 4.47 7.06
C ALA A 138 -2.28 4.00 7.55
N PHE A 139 -2.76 4.53 8.68
CA PHE A 139 -4.10 4.26 9.19
C PHE A 139 -5.19 4.72 8.22
N SER A 140 -5.10 5.96 7.72
CA SER A 140 -6.07 6.51 6.76
C SER A 140 -6.17 5.67 5.49
N LEU A 141 -5.03 5.30 4.91
CA LEU A 141 -4.99 4.46 3.71
C LEU A 141 -5.50 3.04 4.00
N THR A 142 -5.18 2.47 5.16
CA THR A 142 -5.77 1.19 5.60
C THR A 142 -7.30 1.26 5.59
N CYS A 143 -7.88 2.29 6.20
CA CYS A 143 -9.33 2.48 6.22
C CYS A 143 -9.92 2.66 4.82
N ILE A 144 -9.28 3.47 3.97
CA ILE A 144 -9.73 3.71 2.58
C ILE A 144 -9.74 2.40 1.79
N PHE A 145 -8.67 1.62 1.84
CA PHE A 145 -8.60 0.32 1.16
C PHE A 145 -9.59 -0.70 1.72
N LEU A 146 -9.84 -0.69 3.04
CA LEU A 146 -10.87 -1.51 3.66
C LEU A 146 -12.28 -1.14 3.18
N LEU A 147 -12.59 0.16 3.06
CA LEU A 147 -13.88 0.63 2.53
C LEU A 147 -14.09 0.19 1.08
N PHE A 148 -13.06 0.30 0.22
CA PHE A 148 -13.15 -0.21 -1.15
C PHE A 148 -13.33 -1.73 -1.20
N LEU A 149 -12.65 -2.47 -0.32
CA LEU A 149 -12.81 -3.91 -0.21
C LEU A 149 -14.26 -4.28 0.18
N ILE A 150 -14.80 -3.66 1.23
CA ILE A 150 -16.18 -3.88 1.67
C ILE A 150 -17.15 -3.58 0.52
N PHE A 151 -17.05 -2.41 -0.10
CA PHE A 151 -17.89 -2.01 -1.21
C PHE A 151 -17.84 -3.00 -2.40
N HIS A 152 -16.67 -3.52 -2.74
CA HIS A 152 -16.55 -4.50 -3.83
C HIS A 152 -17.05 -5.89 -3.45
N THR A 153 -16.97 -6.28 -2.17
CA THR A 153 -17.48 -7.59 -1.72
C THR A 153 -19.00 -7.66 -1.68
N GLN A 154 -19.68 -6.53 -1.42
CA GLN A 154 -21.14 -6.43 -1.48
C GLN A 154 -21.69 -6.94 -2.82
N GLU A 155 -22.89 -7.51 -2.78
CA GLU A 155 -23.63 -7.94 -3.96
C GLU A 155 -23.91 -6.75 -4.87
N ASN A 156 -24.13 -7.02 -6.16
CA ASN A 156 -24.57 -5.97 -7.07
C ASN A 156 -26.10 -5.92 -6.94
N GLU A 157 -26.64 -4.82 -6.43
CA GLU A 157 -28.06 -4.50 -6.62
C GLU A 157 -28.32 -4.03 -8.05
#